data_AF-A0AA40WZ23-F1
#
_entry.id   AF-A0AA40WZ23-F1
#
_cell.length_a   1.000
_cell.length_b   1.000
_cell.length_c   1.000
_cell.angle_alpha   90.00
_cell.angle_beta   90.00
_cell.angle_gamma   90.00
#
_symmetry.space_group_name_H-M   'P 1'
#
loop_
_entity.id
_entity.type
_entity.pdbx_description
1 polymer ?
#
loop_
_entity_poly.entity_id
_entity_poly.type
_entity_poly.pdbx_seq_one_letter_code
_entity_poly.pdbx_strand_id
1 'polypeptide(L)'
;MSIKIAILSLTFGFVLYNVVELVRPVEIVAVHDSNTILVRHFPPFKSWRISWWERNVDEIYKKYGLLISERNRNYIIFIQNFG
;
A
#
# COMPACT_ATOMS: atom_id res chain seq x y z
N MET A 1 -23.04 32.15 9.73
CA MET A 1 -22.80 30.98 8.85
C MET A 1 -23.92 29.98 9.08
N SER A 2 -24.66 29.59 8.05
CA SER A 2 -25.82 28.67 8.19
C SER A 2 -25.36 27.25 8.53
N ILE A 3 -26.05 26.53 9.42
CA ILE A 3 -25.69 25.16 9.84
C ILE A 3 -25.51 24.19 8.67
N LYS A 4 -26.29 24.39 7.59
CA LYS A 4 -26.18 23.63 6.33
C LYS A 4 -24.80 23.77 5.67
N ILE A 5 -24.21 24.97 5.72
CA ILE A 5 -22.88 25.25 5.16
C ILE A 5 -21.82 24.55 6.01
N ALA A 6 -21.94 24.60 7.34
CA ALA A 6 -21.01 23.92 8.24
C ALA A 6 -21.01 22.39 8.03
N ILE A 7 -22.19 21.79 7.88
CA ILE A 7 -22.32 20.35 7.59
C ILE A 7 -21.68 20.01 6.25
N LEU A 8 -21.93 20.79 5.19
CA LEU A 8 -21.35 20.57 3.87
C LEU A 8 -19.83 20.68 3.87
N SER A 9 -19.27 21.65 4.60
CA SER A 9 -17.81 21.79 4.73
C SER A 9 -17.18 20.61 5.48
N LEU A 10 -17.82 20.12 6.54
CA LEU A 10 -17.34 18.96 7.29
C LEU A 10 -17.39 17.68 6.46
N THR A 11 -18.48 17.42 5.75
CA THR A 11 -18.59 16.25 4.89
C THR A 11 -17.59 16.30 3.74
N PHE A 12 -17.40 17.47 3.12
CA PHE A 12 -16.39 17.64 2.08
C PHE A 12 -14.98 17.40 2.59
N GLY A 13 -14.62 17.96 3.75
CA GLY A 13 -13.31 17.74 4.38
C GLY A 13 -13.07 16.27 4.72
N PHE A 14 -14.09 15.57 5.23
CA PHE A 14 -14.02 14.15 5.52
C PHE A 14 -13.81 13.30 4.24
N VAL A 15 -14.55 13.59 3.17
CA VAL A 15 -14.37 12.90 1.89
C VAL A 15 -12.96 13.14 1.35
N LEU A 16 -12.49 14.39 1.38
CA LEU A 16 -11.15 14.74 0.90
C LEU A 16 -10.06 14.02 1.68
N TYR A 17 -10.18 13.94 3.01
CA TYR A 17 -9.25 13.19 3.86
C TYR A 17 -9.17 11.71 3.45
N ASN A 18 -10.32 11.05 3.26
CA ASN A 18 -10.34 9.65 2.83
C ASN A 18 -9.76 9.45 1.42
N VAL A 19 -9.99 10.39 0.50
CA VAL A 19 -9.39 10.35 -0.84
C VAL A 19 -7.87 10.47 -0.76
N VAL A 20 -7.35 11.37 0.08
CA VAL A 20 -5.90 11.51 0.29
C VAL A 20 -5.31 10.21 0.81
N GLU A 21 -5.93 9.57 1.81
CA GLU A 21 -5.48 8.28 2.33
C GLU A 21 -5.45 7.18 1.25
N LEU A 22 -6.43 7.16 0.34
CA LEU A 22 -6.51 6.17 -0.74
C LEU A 22 -5.44 6.34 -1.83
N VAL A 23 -4.94 7.56 -2.04
CA VAL A 23 -3.94 7.86 -3.08
C VAL A 23 -2.52 8.02 -2.54
N ARG A 24 -2.32 7.90 -1.22
CA ARG A 24 -0.97 7.92 -0.64
C ARG A 24 -0.13 6.80 -1.25
N PRO A 25 1.13 7.10 -1.61
CA PRO A 25 2.03 6.06 -2.10
C PRO A 25 2.29 5.04 -1.00
N VAL A 26 2.35 3.77 -1.39
CA VAL A 26 2.72 2.68 -0.48
C VAL A 26 4.18 2.85 -0.09
N GLU A 27 4.43 2.94 1.21
CA GLU A 27 5.78 3.06 1.76
C GLU A 27 6.22 1.68 2.26
N ILE A 28 7.38 1.20 1.81
CA ILE A 28 7.98 -0.04 2.33
C ILE A 28 8.80 0.33 3.57
N VAL A 29 8.35 -0.11 4.74
CA VAL A 29 8.98 0.20 6.03
C VAL A 29 10.12 -0.78 6.34
N ALA A 30 9.90 -2.07 6.08
CA ALA A 30 10.88 -3.10 6.33
C ALA A 30 10.65 -4.33 5.44
N VAL A 31 11.72 -5.08 5.23
CA VAL A 31 11.68 -6.40 4.58
C VAL A 31 12.33 -7.41 5.52
N HIS A 32 11.59 -8.46 5.88
CA HIS A 32 12.00 -9.52 6.80
C HIS A 32 11.96 -10.90 6.14
N ASP A 33 12.79 -11.81 6.65
CA ASP A 33 12.74 -13.27 6.40
C ASP A 33 12.65 -13.67 4.92
N SER A 34 13.24 -12.85 4.04
CA SER A 34 13.29 -13.03 2.59
C SER A 34 11.93 -13.09 1.87
N ASN A 35 10.80 -12.94 2.55
CA ASN A 35 9.48 -13.00 1.92
C ASN A 35 8.40 -12.13 2.58
N THR A 36 8.72 -11.38 3.62
CA THR A 36 7.77 -10.52 4.31
C THR A 36 8.11 -9.05 4.08
N ILE A 37 7.14 -8.27 3.61
CA ILE A 37 7.25 -6.84 3.33
C ILE A 37 6.26 -6.11 4.23
N LEU A 38 6.77 -5.27 5.13
CA LEU A 38 5.97 -4.39 5.96
C LEU A 38 5.79 -3.06 5.25
N VAL A 39 4.53 -2.62 5.10
CA VAL A 39 4.17 -1.43 4.34
C VAL A 39 3.27 -0.47 5.12
N ARG A 40 3.27 0.82 4.74
CA ARG A 40 2.24 1.79 5.14
C ARG A 40 1.41 2.20 3.93
N HIS A 41 0.18 2.63 4.21
CA HIS A 41 -0.80 3.08 3.20
C HIS A 41 -1.11 2.00 2.15
N PHE A 42 -1.13 0.72 2.54
CA PHE A 42 -1.40 -0.34 1.58
C PHE A 42 -2.85 -0.26 1.09
N PRO A 43 -3.11 -0.37 -0.23
CA PRO A 43 -4.45 -0.19 -0.76
C PRO A 43 -5.45 -1.18 -0.13
N PRO A 44 -6.65 -0.74 0.25
CA PRO A 44 -7.64 -1.64 0.85
C PRO A 44 -8.16 -2.66 -0.18
N PHE A 45 -8.26 -2.27 -1.44
CA PHE A 45 -8.84 -3.09 -2.50
C PHE A 45 -7.82 -4.10 -3.06
N LYS A 46 -8.27 -5.35 -3.25
CA LYS A 46 -7.44 -6.44 -3.77
C LYS A 46 -6.84 -6.12 -5.15
N SER A 47 -7.64 -5.55 -6.06
CA SER A 47 -7.17 -5.17 -7.40
C SER A 47 -6.04 -4.16 -7.34
N TRP A 48 -6.14 -3.15 -6.47
CA TRP A 48 -5.10 -2.12 -6.31
C TRP A 48 -3.83 -2.68 -5.69
N ARG A 49 -3.95 -3.61 -4.74
CA ARG A 49 -2.81 -4.33 -4.17
C ARG A 49 -2.07 -5.15 -5.24
N ILE A 50 -2.81 -5.84 -6.11
CA ILE A 50 -2.23 -6.60 -7.22
C ILE A 50 -1.52 -5.65 -8.19
N SER A 51 -2.18 -4.58 -8.63
CA SER A 51 -1.57 -3.63 -9.55
C SER A 51 -0.37 -2.89 -8.95
N TRP A 52 -0.38 -2.63 -7.64
CA TRP A 52 0.79 -2.11 -6.95
C TRP A 52 1.94 -3.12 -6.99
N TRP A 53 1.68 -4.38 -6.66
CA TRP A 53 2.68 -5.43 -6.70
C TRP A 53 3.30 -5.57 -8.09
N GLU A 54 2.48 -5.72 -9.14
CA GLU A 54 2.94 -5.85 -10.53
C GLU A 54 3.82 -4.69 -11.00
N ARG A 55 3.58 -3.47 -10.52
CA ARG A 55 4.38 -2.29 -10.89
C ARG A 55 5.69 -2.14 -10.12
N ASN A 56 5.79 -2.70 -8.91
CA ASN A 56 6.91 -2.44 -8.01
C ASN A 56 7.81 -3.66 -7.80
N VAL A 57 7.33 -4.85 -8.14
CA VAL A 57 8.00 -6.13 -7.86
C VAL A 57 9.46 -6.16 -8.32
N ASP A 58 9.75 -5.70 -9.54
CA ASP A 58 11.11 -5.69 -10.09
C ASP A 58 12.06 -4.77 -9.31
N GLU A 59 11.60 -3.58 -8.94
CA GLU A 59 12.38 -2.63 -8.15
C GLU A 59 12.59 -3.13 -6.72
N ILE A 60 11.57 -3.75 -6.13
CA ILE A 60 11.65 -4.34 -4.80
C ILE A 60 12.71 -5.46 -4.79
N TYR A 61 12.71 -6.34 -5.81
CA TYR A 61 13.74 -7.38 -5.92
C TYR A 61 15.13 -6.79 -6.02
N LYS A 62 15.32 -5.80 -6.88
CA LYS A 62 16.62 -5.15 -7.08
C LYS A 62 17.12 -4.45 -5.82
N LYS A 63 16.24 -3.77 -5.09
CA LYS A 63 16.60 -2.94 -3.94
C LYS A 63 16.84 -3.75 -2.66
N TYR A 64 16.00 -4.74 -2.40
CA TYR A 64 16.03 -5.49 -1.14
C TYR A 64 16.70 -6.86 -1.26
N GLY A 65 17.15 -7.24 -2.46
CA GLY A 65 17.80 -8.52 -2.68
C GLY A 65 16.92 -9.68 -2.23
N LEU A 66 15.60 -9.54 -2.40
CA LEU A 66 14.64 -10.61 -2.15
C LEU A 66 15.01 -11.75 -3.11
N LEU A 67 15.85 -12.67 -2.63
CA LEU A 67 16.26 -13.88 -3.33
C LEU A 67 15.06 -14.82 -3.37
N ILE A 68 14.05 -14.44 -4.13
CA ILE A 68 13.14 -15.40 -4.70
C ILE A 68 14.01 -16.15 -5.69
N SER A 69 14.64 -17.21 -5.20
CA SER A 69 15.51 -18.04 -6.01
C SER A 69 14.74 -18.35 -7.29
N GLU A 70 15.27 -17.95 -8.45
CA GLU A 70 14.72 -18.31 -9.77
C GLU A 70 14.47 -19.83 -9.90
N ARG A 71 15.09 -20.61 -9.00
CA ARG A 71 14.92 -22.05 -8.81
C ARG A 71 13.55 -22.49 -8.27
N ASN A 72 12.76 -21.64 -7.60
CA ASN A 72 11.42 -21.97 -7.09
C ASN A 72 10.37 -21.01 -7.68
N ARG A 73 9.74 -21.42 -8.78
CA ARG A 73 8.60 -20.71 -9.41
C ARG A 73 7.36 -20.61 -8.51
N ASN A 74 7.38 -21.27 -7.35
CA ASN A 74 6.37 -21.17 -6.31
C ASN A 74 6.98 -20.45 -5.11
N TYR A 75 6.66 -19.17 -4.97
CA TYR A 75 7.02 -18.37 -3.80
C TYR A 75 5.76 -17.71 -3.24
N ILE A 76 5.80 -17.42 -1.95
CA ILE A 76 4.74 -16.70 -1.24
C ILE A 76 5.39 -15.46 -0.65
N ILE A 77 4.84 -14.28 -0.98
CA ILE A 77 5.22 -13.01 -0.37
C ILE A 77 4.09 -12.56 0.56
N PHE A 78 4.44 -12.24 1.79
CA PHE A 78 3.54 -11.65 2.77
C PHE A 78 3.70 -10.13 2.74
N ILE A 79 2.68 -9.41 2.31
CA ILE A 79 2.63 -7.95 2.39
C ILE A 79 1.67 -7.58 3.51
N GLN A 80 2.20 -6.96 4.56
CA GLN A 80 1.45 -6.66 5.79
C GLN A 80 1.54 -5.17 6.10
N ASN A 81 0.47 -4.60 6.66
CA ASN A 81 0.53 -3.25 7.18
C ASN A 81 1.51 -3.19 8.36
N PHE A 82 2.28 -2.11 8.44
CA PHE A 82 3.19 -1.83 9.54
C PHE A 82 2.42 -1.23 10.72
N GLY A 83 2.50 -1.87 11.88
CA GLY A 83 1.78 -1.50 13.11
C GLY A 83 0.53 -2.33 13.31
#